data_AF-A0A5E4PM58-F1
#
_entry.id   AF-A0A5E4PM58-F1
#
_cell.length_a   1.000
_cell.length_b   1.000
_cell.length_c   1.000
_cell.angle_alpha   90.00
_cell.angle_beta   90.00
_cell.angle_gamma   90.00
#
_symmetry.space_group_name_H-M   'P 1'
#
loop_
_entity.id
_entity.type
_entity.pdbx_description
1 polymer ?
#
loop_
_entity_poly.entity_id
_entity_poly.type
_entity_poly.pdbx_seq_one_letter_code
_entity_poly.pdbx_strand_id
1 'polypeptide(L)'
;MAVKKHGLAGNSYKQNNIPALSQYFLANDEQCSIEEIVKQCLDLIEYLSHIPGTEEELWSLLRTIEQFYIRMVNRCSTTERNEMVAAVLDKFHSYISDPGTSVSPATSIVLVIVDESEVKTRIEQWFDQQQMSGSVTPSIRSALSCLLHWRLEWHRTPTLENWLMWYIRVLEEKCAFDILIEISLENISKLFLTLRNPLPRRQIQDDVILHVLVSLRESPEAFNRISGHVGEVLVHLAEDSGQWSRQLLQNLVDILYNMMNCAMKAFKGDTVMTFKEKYAEVVSV
;
A
#
# COMPACT_ATOMS: atom_id res chain seq x y z
N MET A 1 39.61 23.95 15.29
CA MET A 1 38.75 24.47 14.21
C MET A 1 37.33 24.04 14.51
N ALA A 2 36.47 24.98 14.88
CA ALA A 2 35.07 24.71 15.18
C ALA A 2 34.31 24.47 13.88
N VAL A 3 33.88 23.23 13.65
CA VAL A 3 32.91 22.93 12.60
C VAL A 3 31.60 23.57 13.03
N LYS A 4 31.16 24.60 12.30
CA LYS A 4 29.87 25.25 12.53
C LYS A 4 28.79 24.18 12.42
N LYS A 5 28.06 23.93 13.52
CA LYS A 5 26.75 23.27 13.52
C LYS A 5 25.83 24.09 12.62
N HIS A 6 25.84 23.83 11.32
CA HIS A 6 24.71 24.15 10.49
C HIS A 6 23.62 23.17 10.89
N GLY A 7 22.80 23.58 11.86
CA GLY A 7 21.45 23.05 11.94
C GLY A 7 20.83 23.11 10.54
N LEU A 8 19.98 22.13 10.24
CA LEU A 8 19.10 22.08 9.07
C LEU A 8 18.24 23.37 9.03
N ALA A 9 18.86 24.49 8.68
CA ALA A 9 18.22 25.78 8.52
C ALA A 9 17.48 25.68 7.20
N GLY A 10 16.15 25.76 7.30
CA GLY A 10 15.21 25.48 6.23
C GLY A 10 15.64 26.06 4.89
N ASN A 11 15.78 25.17 3.90
CA ASN A 11 15.69 25.38 2.45
C ASN A 11 16.55 24.39 1.64
N SER A 12 17.45 23.60 2.25
CA SER A 12 18.31 22.67 1.51
C SER A 12 17.57 21.49 0.87
N TYR A 13 16.43 21.04 1.43
CA TYR A 13 15.57 20.02 0.82
C TYR A 13 14.73 20.56 -0.35
N LYS A 14 14.49 21.88 -0.44
CA LYS A 14 13.74 22.48 -1.57
C LYS A 14 14.53 22.49 -2.87
N GLN A 15 15.82 22.13 -2.83
CA GLN A 15 16.72 22.25 -3.97
C GLN A 15 16.94 20.93 -4.74
N ASN A 16 16.16 19.88 -4.46
CA ASN A 16 16.17 18.59 -5.18
C ASN A 16 17.57 17.99 -5.40
N ASN A 17 18.54 18.27 -4.52
CA ASN A 17 19.91 17.83 -4.71
C ASN A 17 20.13 16.51 -3.98
N ILE A 18 19.62 15.43 -4.60
CA ILE A 18 19.70 14.04 -4.13
C ILE A 18 21.13 13.66 -3.65
N PRO A 19 22.22 13.98 -4.37
CA PRO A 19 23.58 13.71 -3.91
C PRO A 19 23.97 14.41 -2.59
N ALA A 20 23.48 15.63 -2.36
CA ALA A 20 23.78 16.39 -1.15
C ALA A 20 23.06 15.80 0.08
N LEU A 21 21.84 15.30 -0.11
CA LEU A 21 21.10 14.57 0.92
C LEU A 21 21.80 13.24 1.27
N SER A 22 22.26 12.49 0.27
CA SER A 22 23.04 11.26 0.50
C SER A 22 24.33 11.54 1.26
N GLN A 23 25.06 12.60 0.94
CA GLN A 23 26.27 13.00 1.68
C GLN A 23 25.96 13.45 3.12
N TYR A 24 24.84 14.14 3.34
CA TYR A 24 24.38 14.53 4.67
C TYR A 24 24.07 13.31 5.57
N PHE A 25 23.33 12.32 5.04
CA PHE A 25 23.01 11.09 5.78
C PHE A 25 24.22 10.18 6.03
N LEU A 26 25.28 10.31 5.22
CA LEU A 26 26.55 9.60 5.42
C LEU A 26 27.49 10.34 6.38
N ALA A 27 27.41 11.68 6.47
CA ALA A 27 28.27 12.50 7.31
C ALA A 27 27.78 12.64 8.77
N ASN A 28 26.48 12.45 9.04
CA ASN A 28 25.90 12.45 10.38
C ASN A 28 26.21 11.15 11.16
N ASP A 29 27.50 10.87 11.37
CA ASP A 29 27.99 9.75 12.19
C ASP A 29 28.30 10.17 13.65
N GLU A 30 28.12 11.45 13.97
CA GLU A 30 28.28 11.99 15.33
C GLU A 30 27.02 11.75 16.18
N GLN A 31 27.17 11.68 17.51
CA GLN A 31 26.09 11.49 18.48
C GLN A 31 25.01 12.60 18.37
N CYS A 32 23.97 12.34 17.58
CA CYS A 32 22.73 13.12 17.57
C CYS A 32 21.84 12.75 18.76
N SER A 33 21.10 13.73 19.29
CA SER A 33 20.05 13.44 20.27
C SER A 33 18.85 12.74 19.60
N ILE A 34 18.03 12.04 20.38
CA ILE A 34 16.80 11.42 19.87
C ILE A 34 15.86 12.46 19.23
N GLU A 35 15.74 13.64 19.83
CA GLU A 35 14.93 14.74 19.29
C GLU A 35 15.40 15.19 17.90
N GLU A 36 16.72 15.24 17.68
CA GLU A 36 17.31 15.56 16.38
C GLU A 36 17.05 14.46 15.35
N ILE A 37 17.13 13.19 15.76
CA ILE A 37 16.83 12.03 14.90
C ILE A 37 15.36 12.04 14.49
N VAL A 38 14.44 12.18 15.45
CA VAL A 38 13.00 12.25 15.18
C VAL A 38 12.70 13.39 14.22
N LYS A 39 13.26 14.58 14.47
CA LYS A 39 13.08 15.73 13.57
C LYS A 39 13.56 15.44 12.16
N GLN A 40 14.75 14.84 11.99
CA GLN A 40 15.27 14.46 10.67
C GLN A 40 14.36 13.47 9.94
N CYS A 41 13.84 12.48 10.67
CA CYS A 41 12.88 11.52 10.14
C CYS A 41 11.58 12.20 9.69
N LEU A 42 11.08 13.19 10.45
CA LEU A 42 9.87 13.94 10.11
C LEU A 42 10.07 14.88 8.91
N ASP A 43 11.22 15.55 8.83
CA ASP A 43 11.58 16.42 7.69
C ASP A 43 11.69 15.59 6.39
N LEU A 44 12.21 14.35 6.49
CA LEU A 44 12.28 13.41 5.38
C LEU A 44 10.90 12.98 4.86
N ILE A 45 9.96 12.68 5.75
CA ILE A 45 8.58 12.33 5.34
C ILE A 45 7.95 13.49 4.57
N GLU A 46 8.14 14.73 5.03
CA GLU A 46 7.59 15.92 4.37
C GLU A 46 8.22 16.20 3.01
N TYR A 47 9.52 15.93 2.88
CA TYR A 47 10.19 15.99 1.59
C TYR A 47 9.66 14.91 0.63
N LEU A 48 9.55 13.67 1.12
CA LEU A 48 9.06 12.54 0.34
C LEU A 48 7.59 12.71 -0.07
N SER A 49 6.75 13.31 0.75
CA SER A 49 5.33 13.48 0.44
C SER A 49 5.07 14.37 -0.78
N HIS A 50 6.02 15.24 -1.14
CA HIS A 50 5.89 16.18 -2.25
C HIS A 50 6.92 15.95 -3.36
N ILE A 51 7.70 14.87 -3.30
CA ILE A 51 8.75 14.64 -4.28
C ILE A 51 8.13 14.29 -5.66
N PRO A 52 8.44 15.06 -6.71
CA PRO A 52 8.05 14.68 -8.06
C PRO A 52 9.04 13.63 -8.59
N GLY A 53 8.53 12.68 -9.38
CA GLY A 53 9.37 11.71 -10.08
C GLY A 53 8.69 10.37 -10.23
N THR A 54 9.16 9.61 -11.21
CA THR A 54 8.77 8.23 -11.42
C THR A 54 9.51 7.29 -10.45
N GLU A 55 8.98 6.07 -10.31
CA GLU A 55 9.59 5.01 -9.49
C GLU A 55 11.08 4.78 -9.83
N GLU A 56 11.44 4.83 -11.12
CA GLU A 56 12.81 4.60 -11.59
C GLU A 56 13.76 5.74 -11.24
N GLU A 57 13.30 6.98 -11.36
CA GLU A 57 14.08 8.19 -11.05
C GLU A 57 14.40 8.29 -9.55
N LEU A 58 13.47 7.85 -8.71
CA LEU A 58 13.58 7.96 -7.25
C LEU A 58 14.33 6.79 -6.60
N TRP A 59 14.58 5.70 -7.32
CA TRP A 59 15.09 4.46 -6.75
C TRP A 59 16.40 4.61 -5.95
N SER A 60 17.39 5.34 -6.47
CA SER A 60 18.67 5.54 -5.78
C SER A 60 18.53 6.36 -4.49
N LEU A 61 17.63 7.34 -4.50
CA LEU A 61 17.32 8.15 -3.33
C LEU A 61 16.62 7.30 -2.27
N LEU A 62 15.59 6.55 -2.65
CA LEU A 62 14.82 5.70 -1.74
C LEU A 62 15.71 4.69 -1.03
N ARG A 63 16.63 4.04 -1.75
CA ARG A 63 17.61 3.12 -1.15
C ARG A 63 18.50 3.80 -0.11
N THR A 64 18.87 5.05 -0.35
CA THR A 64 19.68 5.82 0.61
C THR A 64 18.87 6.15 1.86
N ILE A 65 17.62 6.56 1.68
CA ILE A 65 16.70 6.89 2.77
C ILE A 65 16.34 5.65 3.60
N GLU A 66 16.10 4.52 2.93
CA GLU A 66 15.88 3.23 3.59
C GLU A 66 17.04 2.86 4.51
N GLN A 67 18.28 2.95 4.00
CA GLN A 67 19.48 2.70 4.80
C GLN A 67 19.63 3.67 5.96
N PHE A 68 19.23 4.93 5.78
CA PHE A 68 19.20 5.92 6.85
C PHE A 68 18.22 5.51 7.95
N TYR A 69 16.96 5.20 7.62
CA TYR A 69 15.95 4.77 8.57
C TYR A 69 16.37 3.52 9.34
N ILE A 70 16.83 2.47 8.64
CA ILE A 70 17.33 1.24 9.27
C ILE A 70 18.48 1.55 10.23
N ARG A 71 19.41 2.43 9.84
CA ARG A 71 20.53 2.82 10.69
C ARG A 71 20.06 3.57 11.94
N MET A 72 19.08 4.47 11.83
CA MET A 72 18.55 5.22 12.96
C MET A 72 17.82 4.30 13.96
N VAL A 73 16.96 3.41 13.46
CA VAL A 73 16.24 2.41 14.27
C VAL A 73 17.21 1.53 15.06
N ASN A 74 18.29 1.07 14.41
CA ASN A 74 19.29 0.19 15.03
C ASN A 74 20.19 0.89 16.06
N ARG A 75 20.25 2.23 16.06
CA ARG A 75 21.01 3.01 17.05
C ARG A 75 20.21 3.33 18.31
N CYS A 76 18.89 3.41 18.18
CA CYS A 76 18.02 3.79 19.27
C CYS A 76 17.85 2.63 20.27
N SER A 77 17.77 2.97 21.57
CA SER A 77 17.24 2.05 22.57
C SER A 77 15.79 1.69 22.27
N THR A 78 15.25 0.64 22.90
CA THR A 78 13.86 0.22 22.67
C THR A 78 12.85 1.35 22.92
N THR A 79 13.05 2.16 23.96
CA THR A 79 12.16 3.28 24.30
C THR A 79 12.23 4.37 23.24
N GLU A 80 13.44 4.79 22.85
CA GLU A 80 13.67 5.83 21.85
C GLU A 80 13.16 5.39 20.46
N ARG A 81 13.35 4.12 20.11
CA ARG A 81 12.82 3.53 18.88
C ARG A 81 11.30 3.62 18.86
N ASN A 82 10.63 3.26 19.95
CA ASN A 82 9.18 3.32 20.04
C ASN A 82 8.65 4.74 19.87
N GLU A 83 9.31 5.73 20.47
CA GLU A 83 8.97 7.14 20.31
C GLU A 83 9.16 7.62 18.87
N MET A 84 10.30 7.27 18.26
CA MET A 84 10.58 7.62 16.86
C MET A 84 9.58 6.98 15.89
N VAL A 85 9.30 5.69 16.06
CA VAL A 85 8.34 4.96 15.22
C VAL A 85 6.94 5.57 15.37
N ALA A 86 6.50 5.86 16.60
CA ALA A 86 5.21 6.51 16.83
C ALA A 86 5.13 7.87 16.11
N ALA A 87 6.13 8.75 16.31
CA ALA A 87 6.14 10.07 15.69
C ALA A 87 6.15 10.01 14.15
N VAL A 88 6.94 9.09 13.58
CA VAL A 88 7.01 8.89 12.12
C VAL A 88 5.69 8.37 11.58
N LEU A 89 5.08 7.37 12.24
CA LEU A 89 3.80 6.81 11.81
C LEU A 89 2.66 7.83 11.95
N ASP A 90 2.65 8.65 13.01
CA ASP A 90 1.67 9.72 13.16
C ASP A 90 1.74 10.72 12.00
N LYS A 91 2.96 11.15 11.62
CA LYS A 91 3.15 12.04 10.47
C LYS A 91 2.79 11.35 9.16
N PHE A 92 3.17 10.09 8.97
CA PHE A 92 2.79 9.29 7.81
C PHE A 92 1.27 9.19 7.65
N HIS A 93 0.57 8.83 8.72
CA HIS A 93 -0.89 8.74 8.74
C HIS A 93 -1.56 10.08 8.46
N SER A 94 -1.03 11.18 9.01
CA SER A 94 -1.56 12.52 8.74
C SER A 94 -1.56 12.87 7.25
N TYR A 95 -0.58 12.38 6.49
CA TYR A 95 -0.52 12.59 5.05
C TYR A 95 -1.51 11.71 4.29
N ILE A 96 -1.53 10.40 4.55
CA ILE A 96 -2.41 9.50 3.79
C ILE A 96 -3.90 9.66 4.13
N SER A 97 -4.22 10.20 5.30
CA SER A 97 -5.58 10.44 5.74
C SER A 97 -6.18 11.75 5.24
N ASP A 98 -5.40 12.63 4.59
CA ASP A 98 -5.89 13.89 4.04
C ASP A 98 -6.33 13.71 2.57
N PRO A 99 -7.64 13.82 2.27
CA PRO A 99 -8.15 13.68 0.91
C PRO A 99 -7.73 14.82 -0.03
N GLY A 100 -7.22 15.94 0.49
CA GLY A 100 -6.79 17.10 -0.30
C GLY A 100 -5.33 17.07 -0.71
N THR A 101 -4.52 16.20 -0.11
CA THR A 101 -3.06 16.18 -0.35
C THR A 101 -2.70 15.07 -1.34
N SER A 102 -2.12 15.44 -2.48
CA SER A 102 -1.52 14.47 -3.42
C SER A 102 -0.15 14.05 -2.89
N VAL A 103 -0.16 13.03 -2.02
CA VAL A 103 1.04 12.50 -1.37
C VAL A 103 1.73 11.50 -2.30
N SER A 104 3.03 11.67 -2.50
CA SER A 104 3.83 10.76 -3.32
C SER A 104 3.95 9.36 -2.68
N PRO A 105 3.80 8.27 -3.46
CA PRO A 105 4.03 6.90 -2.99
C PRO A 105 5.42 6.64 -2.41
N ALA A 106 6.40 7.48 -2.75
CA ALA A 106 7.75 7.47 -2.19
C ALA A 106 7.76 7.54 -0.65
N THR A 107 6.75 8.17 -0.06
CA THR A 107 6.56 8.28 1.40
C THR A 107 6.43 6.92 2.07
N SER A 108 5.93 5.89 1.37
CA SER A 108 5.79 4.53 1.90
C SER A 108 7.10 3.92 2.40
N ILE A 109 8.27 4.42 1.96
CA ILE A 109 9.58 3.91 2.40
C ILE A 109 9.75 4.00 3.93
N VAL A 110 9.06 4.92 4.59
CA VAL A 110 9.16 5.08 6.04
C VAL A 110 8.64 3.88 6.82
N LEU A 111 7.79 3.05 6.19
CA LEU A 111 7.28 1.82 6.80
C LEU A 111 8.37 0.79 7.09
N VAL A 112 9.58 0.95 6.53
CA VAL A 112 10.74 0.10 6.84
C VAL A 112 11.18 0.15 8.31
N ILE A 113 10.77 1.19 9.06
CA ILE A 113 11.12 1.32 10.47
C ILE A 113 10.31 0.39 11.38
N VAL A 114 9.23 -0.21 10.87
CA VAL A 114 8.31 -1.02 11.67
C VAL A 114 8.67 -2.49 11.51
N ASP A 115 8.98 -3.13 12.63
CA ASP A 115 9.20 -4.58 12.68
C ASP A 115 7.91 -5.32 12.28
N GLU A 116 8.04 -6.41 11.51
CA GLU A 116 6.88 -7.16 10.99
C GLU A 116 5.92 -7.63 12.08
N SER A 117 6.46 -8.00 13.25
CA SER A 117 5.68 -8.40 14.43
C SER A 117 4.86 -7.26 15.05
N GLU A 118 5.22 -6.00 14.79
CA GLU A 118 4.56 -4.83 15.35
C GLU A 118 3.54 -4.19 14.41
N VAL A 119 3.57 -4.52 13.11
CA VAL A 119 2.71 -3.88 12.09
C VAL A 119 1.24 -3.87 12.51
N LYS A 120 0.71 -5.03 12.93
CA LYS A 120 -0.68 -5.15 13.40
C LYS A 120 -0.94 -4.17 14.56
N THR A 121 -0.14 -4.26 15.62
CA THR A 121 -0.32 -3.45 16.84
C THR A 121 -0.23 -1.96 16.57
N ARG A 122 0.67 -1.52 15.67
CA ARG A 122 0.79 -0.09 15.30
C ARG A 122 -0.45 0.41 14.57
N ILE A 123 -0.98 -0.39 13.65
CA ILE A 123 -2.22 -0.06 12.94
C ILE A 123 -3.38 -0.01 13.93
N GLU A 124 -3.55 -1.01 14.79
CA GLU A 124 -4.59 -1.01 15.82
C GLU A 124 -4.55 0.23 16.73
N GLN A 125 -3.36 0.58 17.21
CA GLN A 125 -3.14 1.80 18.02
C GLN A 125 -3.60 3.05 17.30
N TRP A 126 -3.25 3.20 16.02
CA TRP A 126 -3.68 4.34 15.23
C TRP A 126 -5.21 4.37 15.05
N PHE A 127 -5.84 3.22 14.76
CA PHE A 127 -7.30 3.13 14.67
C PHE A 127 -8.00 3.53 15.98
N ASP A 128 -7.48 3.07 17.12
CA ASP A 128 -8.02 3.38 18.43
C ASP A 128 -7.90 4.90 18.73
N GLN A 129 -6.77 5.52 18.36
CA GLN A 129 -6.60 6.97 18.45
C GLN A 129 -7.61 7.73 17.57
N GLN A 130 -7.84 7.28 16.34
CA GLN A 130 -8.83 7.89 15.46
C GLN A 130 -10.24 7.78 16.04
N GLN A 131 -10.60 6.63 16.62
CA GLN A 131 -11.91 6.41 17.24
C GLN A 131 -12.20 7.41 18.37
N MET A 132 -11.20 7.75 19.17
CA MET A 132 -11.32 8.73 20.25
C MET A 132 -11.45 10.17 19.75
N SER A 133 -10.97 10.47 18.54
CA SER A 133 -10.98 11.81 17.94
C SER A 133 -12.30 12.19 17.24
N GLY A 134 -13.22 11.24 17.03
CA GLY A 134 -14.50 11.46 16.35
C GLY A 134 -14.43 11.64 14.83
N SER A 135 -13.23 11.70 14.24
CA SER A 135 -12.97 11.84 12.80
C SER A 135 -12.62 10.50 12.14
N VAL A 136 -13.40 9.45 12.47
CA VAL A 136 -13.03 8.05 12.23
C VAL A 136 -13.16 7.67 10.76
N THR A 137 -14.34 7.89 10.17
CA THR A 137 -14.67 7.31 8.87
C THR A 137 -13.93 7.98 7.69
N PRO A 138 -13.82 9.31 7.59
CA PRO A 138 -13.19 9.94 6.43
C PRO A 138 -11.67 9.74 6.37
N SER A 139 -10.99 9.77 7.52
CA SER A 139 -9.53 9.63 7.61
C SER A 139 -9.08 8.20 7.27
N ILE A 140 -9.81 7.20 7.77
CA ILE A 140 -9.61 5.78 7.49
C ILE A 140 -9.90 5.46 6.03
N ARG A 141 -11.02 5.99 5.50
CA ARG A 141 -11.38 5.83 4.08
C ARG A 141 -10.32 6.44 3.16
N SER A 142 -9.88 7.65 3.45
CA SER A 142 -8.86 8.35 2.65
C SER A 142 -7.52 7.61 2.68
N ALA A 143 -7.10 7.14 3.85
CA ALA A 143 -5.89 6.34 4.01
C ALA A 143 -5.94 5.03 3.21
N LEU A 144 -7.03 4.26 3.31
CA LEU A 144 -7.16 3.02 2.54
C LEU A 144 -7.14 3.28 1.03
N SER A 145 -7.86 4.31 0.57
CA SER A 145 -7.88 4.71 -0.83
C SER A 145 -6.48 5.09 -1.34
N CYS A 146 -5.75 5.88 -0.56
CA CYS A 146 -4.38 6.28 -0.86
C CYS A 146 -3.43 5.08 -0.95
N LEU A 147 -3.47 4.18 0.03
CA LEU A 147 -2.62 2.98 0.05
C LEU A 147 -2.91 2.04 -1.14
N LEU A 148 -4.18 1.83 -1.49
CA LEU A 148 -4.55 1.04 -2.67
C LEU A 148 -4.13 1.70 -3.97
N HIS A 149 -4.23 3.02 -4.06
CA HIS A 149 -3.76 3.77 -5.22
C HIS A 149 -2.24 3.64 -5.39
N TRP A 150 -1.47 3.82 -4.31
CA TRP A 150 -0.02 3.63 -4.33
C TRP A 150 0.36 2.23 -4.77
N ARG A 151 -0.35 1.19 -4.30
CA ARG A 151 -0.14 -0.19 -4.73
C ARG A 151 -0.19 -0.37 -6.27
N LEU A 152 -1.07 0.38 -6.94
CA LEU A 152 -1.25 0.28 -8.39
C LEU A 152 -0.08 0.90 -9.18
N GLU A 153 0.61 1.88 -8.59
CA GLU A 153 1.61 2.70 -9.27
C GLU A 153 3.03 2.53 -8.72
N TRP A 154 3.18 1.82 -7.60
CA TRP A 154 4.42 1.76 -6.84
C TRP A 154 4.78 0.35 -6.39
N HIS A 155 5.90 -0.16 -6.89
CA HIS A 155 6.35 -1.53 -6.64
C HIS A 155 7.67 -1.63 -5.86
N ARG A 156 8.28 -0.49 -5.48
CA ARG A 156 9.60 -0.45 -4.81
C ARG A 156 9.59 -0.55 -3.31
N THR A 157 8.43 -0.46 -2.67
CA THR A 157 8.30 -0.56 -1.22
C THR A 157 7.57 -1.86 -0.85
N PRO A 158 8.28 -2.96 -0.57
CA PRO A 158 7.63 -4.24 -0.24
C PRO A 158 6.83 -4.16 1.07
N THR A 159 7.27 -3.31 2.01
CA THR A 159 6.60 -3.09 3.29
C THR A 159 5.23 -2.46 3.14
N LEU A 160 4.94 -1.79 2.01
CA LEU A 160 3.62 -1.23 1.71
C LEU A 160 2.56 -2.32 1.58
N GLU A 161 2.86 -3.43 0.91
CA GLU A 161 1.90 -4.52 0.72
C GLU A 161 1.54 -5.20 2.04
N ASN A 162 2.55 -5.45 2.87
CA ASN A 162 2.34 -6.01 4.21
C ASN A 162 1.51 -5.06 5.08
N TRP A 163 1.84 -3.76 5.04
CA TRP A 163 1.09 -2.72 5.75
C TRP A 163 -0.37 -2.67 5.29
N LEU A 164 -0.61 -2.64 3.99
CA LEU A 164 -1.94 -2.61 3.40
C LEU A 164 -2.76 -3.86 3.74
N MET A 165 -2.15 -5.05 3.69
CA MET A 165 -2.81 -6.30 4.09
C MET A 165 -3.24 -6.26 5.56
N TRP A 166 -2.35 -5.84 6.47
CA TRP A 166 -2.71 -5.70 7.88
C TRP A 166 -3.75 -4.60 8.11
N TYR A 167 -3.70 -3.51 7.35
CA TYR A 167 -4.69 -2.45 7.41
C TYR A 167 -6.09 -2.97 7.07
N ILE A 168 -6.21 -3.77 6.00
CA ILE A 168 -7.47 -4.42 5.61
C ILE A 168 -7.93 -5.38 6.72
N ARG A 169 -7.05 -6.21 7.27
CA ARG A 169 -7.41 -7.15 8.35
C ARG A 169 -7.89 -6.45 9.62
N VAL A 170 -7.24 -5.36 10.02
CA VAL A 170 -7.67 -4.58 11.19
C VAL A 170 -9.05 -3.96 10.96
N LEU A 171 -9.36 -3.51 9.74
CA LEU A 171 -10.71 -3.06 9.39
C LEU A 171 -11.75 -4.17 9.50
N GLU A 172 -11.42 -5.38 9.05
CA GLU A 172 -12.30 -6.56 9.16
C GLU A 172 -12.53 -6.93 10.64
N GLU A 173 -11.47 -6.95 11.45
CA GLU A 173 -11.55 -7.21 12.89
C GLU A 173 -12.38 -6.14 13.63
N LYS A 174 -12.35 -4.90 13.16
CA LYS A 174 -13.18 -3.80 13.68
C LYS A 174 -14.56 -3.69 13.01
N CYS A 175 -14.95 -4.68 12.21
CA CYS A 175 -16.23 -4.75 11.49
C CYS A 175 -16.52 -3.53 10.59
N ALA A 176 -15.50 -2.85 10.09
CA ALA A 176 -15.63 -1.68 9.21
C ALA A 176 -15.85 -2.09 7.74
N PHE A 177 -16.81 -2.99 7.51
CA PHE A 177 -17.05 -3.61 6.20
C PHE A 177 -17.56 -2.61 5.15
N ASP A 178 -18.30 -1.59 5.54
CA ASP A 178 -18.82 -0.58 4.61
C ASP A 178 -17.68 0.14 3.87
N ILE A 179 -16.64 0.55 4.61
CA ILE A 179 -15.45 1.20 4.04
C ILE A 179 -14.71 0.23 3.11
N LEU A 180 -14.51 -1.01 3.57
CA LEU A 180 -13.82 -2.04 2.80
C LEU A 180 -14.54 -2.34 1.49
N ILE A 181 -15.86 -2.53 1.51
CA ILE A 181 -16.66 -2.84 0.34
C ILE A 181 -16.62 -1.67 -0.64
N GLU A 182 -16.88 -0.45 -0.18
CA GLU A 182 -16.96 0.74 -1.04
C GLU A 182 -15.62 1.00 -1.75
N ILE A 183 -14.52 1.09 -0.98
CA ILE A 183 -13.19 1.36 -1.54
C ILE A 183 -12.69 0.19 -2.41
N SER A 184 -12.98 -1.05 -2.03
CA SER A 184 -12.61 -2.21 -2.84
C SER A 184 -13.36 -2.22 -4.17
N LEU A 185 -14.66 -1.94 -4.18
CA LEU A 185 -15.44 -1.85 -5.42
C LEU A 185 -14.92 -0.75 -6.35
N GLU A 186 -14.57 0.42 -5.82
CA GLU A 186 -13.98 1.52 -6.59
C GLU A 186 -12.68 1.12 -7.30
N ASN A 187 -11.88 0.24 -6.70
CA ASN A 187 -10.54 -0.11 -7.19
C ASN A 187 -10.44 -1.50 -7.86
N ILE A 188 -11.46 -2.35 -7.74
CA ILE A 188 -11.39 -3.78 -8.14
C ILE A 188 -10.97 -3.98 -9.59
N SER A 189 -11.48 -3.20 -10.55
CA SER A 189 -11.12 -3.34 -11.97
C SER A 189 -9.64 -3.05 -12.21
N LYS A 190 -9.11 -2.01 -11.56
CA LYS A 190 -7.69 -1.63 -11.68
C LYS A 190 -6.79 -2.67 -11.03
N LEU A 191 -7.15 -3.10 -9.82
CA LEU A 191 -6.43 -4.16 -9.09
C LEU A 191 -6.40 -5.46 -9.90
N PHE A 192 -7.54 -5.86 -10.47
CA PHE A 192 -7.63 -7.06 -11.29
C PHE A 192 -6.74 -6.99 -12.53
N LEU A 193 -6.71 -5.85 -13.23
CA LEU A 193 -5.84 -5.66 -14.40
C LEU A 193 -4.35 -5.73 -14.06
N THR A 194 -3.93 -5.43 -12.83
CA THR A 194 -2.52 -5.56 -12.45
C THR A 194 -2.02 -7.01 -12.47
N LEU A 195 -2.91 -8.00 -12.35
CA LEU A 195 -2.58 -9.43 -12.46
C LEU A 195 -2.04 -9.82 -13.85
N ARG A 196 -2.26 -8.98 -14.87
CA ARG A 196 -1.72 -9.14 -16.21
C ARG A 196 -0.19 -8.92 -16.26
N ASN A 197 0.35 -8.09 -15.37
CA ASN A 197 1.73 -7.63 -15.50
C ASN A 197 2.73 -8.75 -15.14
N PRO A 198 3.73 -9.01 -16.00
CA PRO A 198 4.78 -10.00 -15.76
C PRO A 198 5.94 -9.45 -14.91
N LEU A 199 5.74 -8.32 -14.21
CA LEU A 199 6.69 -7.81 -13.22
C LEU A 199 7.05 -8.92 -12.24
N PRO A 200 8.25 -8.94 -11.62
CA PRO A 200 8.67 -10.03 -10.75
C PRO A 200 7.66 -10.21 -9.62
N ARG A 201 6.74 -11.16 -9.83
CA ARG A 201 5.55 -11.36 -9.00
C ARG A 201 6.03 -11.77 -7.63
N ARG A 202 5.85 -10.88 -6.67
CA ARG A 202 6.05 -11.22 -5.27
C ARG A 202 4.73 -11.76 -4.78
N GLN A 203 4.74 -12.97 -4.21
CA GLN A 203 3.56 -13.62 -3.64
C GLN A 203 2.69 -12.66 -2.80
N ILE A 204 3.34 -11.85 -1.95
CA ILE A 204 2.69 -10.87 -1.07
C ILE A 204 1.91 -9.79 -1.84
N GLN A 205 2.35 -9.40 -3.05
CA GLN A 205 1.65 -8.40 -3.87
C GLN A 205 0.30 -8.94 -4.34
N ASP A 206 0.26 -10.18 -4.80
CA ASP A 206 -0.96 -10.78 -5.34
C ASP A 206 -1.96 -11.14 -4.22
N ASP A 207 -1.48 -11.42 -3.02
CA ASP A 207 -2.31 -11.77 -1.85
C ASP A 207 -3.33 -10.67 -1.51
N VAL A 208 -2.96 -9.38 -1.65
CA VAL A 208 -3.90 -8.25 -1.43
C VAL A 208 -5.05 -8.29 -2.43
N ILE A 209 -4.75 -8.53 -3.72
CA ILE A 209 -5.78 -8.59 -4.77
C ILE A 209 -6.69 -9.79 -4.53
N LEU A 210 -6.11 -10.96 -4.26
CA LEU A 210 -6.87 -12.18 -3.98
C LEU A 210 -7.78 -11.99 -2.77
N HIS A 211 -7.28 -11.38 -1.70
CA HIS A 211 -8.08 -11.08 -0.51
C HIS A 211 -9.28 -10.18 -0.84
N VAL A 212 -9.05 -9.09 -1.58
CA VAL A 212 -10.11 -8.18 -2.03
C VAL A 212 -11.16 -8.91 -2.90
N LEU A 213 -10.71 -9.74 -3.85
CA LEU A 213 -11.61 -10.52 -4.72
C LEU A 213 -12.44 -11.54 -3.91
N VAL A 214 -11.82 -12.22 -2.95
CA VAL A 214 -12.50 -13.17 -2.06
C VAL A 214 -13.54 -12.47 -1.18
N SER A 215 -13.21 -11.30 -0.65
CA SER A 215 -14.13 -10.50 0.18
C SER A 215 -15.33 -9.99 -0.63
N LEU A 216 -15.13 -9.71 -1.92
CA LEU A 216 -16.20 -9.28 -2.84
C LEU A 216 -16.83 -10.43 -3.64
N ARG A 217 -16.55 -11.70 -3.33
CA ARG A 217 -16.96 -12.84 -4.15
C ARG A 217 -18.48 -13.00 -4.31
N GLU A 218 -19.26 -12.46 -3.38
CA GLU A 218 -20.72 -12.53 -3.38
C GLU A 218 -21.36 -11.28 -4.02
N SER A 219 -20.54 -10.30 -4.42
CA SER A 219 -21.01 -9.07 -5.05
C SER A 219 -21.16 -9.24 -6.57
N PRO A 220 -22.38 -9.16 -7.11
CA PRO A 220 -22.59 -9.20 -8.55
C PRO A 220 -22.02 -7.96 -9.24
N GLU A 221 -21.99 -6.82 -8.54
CA GLU A 221 -21.38 -5.59 -9.05
C GLU A 221 -19.86 -5.74 -9.23
N ALA A 222 -19.19 -6.34 -8.25
CA ALA A 222 -17.77 -6.65 -8.35
C ALA A 222 -17.46 -7.52 -9.56
N PHE A 223 -18.25 -8.58 -9.77
CA PHE A 223 -18.11 -9.46 -10.94
C PHE A 223 -18.30 -8.71 -12.26
N ASN A 224 -19.31 -7.84 -12.34
CA ASN A 224 -19.55 -7.01 -13.53
C ASN A 224 -18.39 -6.08 -13.86
N ARG A 225 -17.73 -5.53 -12.84
CA ARG A 225 -16.60 -4.60 -12.99
C ARG A 225 -15.33 -5.28 -13.50
N ILE A 226 -15.18 -6.60 -13.31
CA ILE A 226 -13.99 -7.36 -13.75
C ILE A 226 -14.25 -8.22 -14.99
N SER A 227 -15.51 -8.56 -15.30
CA SER A 227 -15.83 -9.58 -16.31
C SER A 227 -15.24 -9.32 -17.69
N GLY A 228 -15.13 -8.05 -18.10
CA GLY A 228 -14.54 -7.67 -19.39
C GLY A 228 -13.02 -7.86 -19.48
N HIS A 229 -12.35 -8.17 -18.36
CA HIS A 229 -10.90 -8.35 -18.28
C HIS A 229 -10.50 -9.79 -17.96
N VAL A 230 -11.46 -10.67 -17.64
CA VAL A 230 -11.19 -12.02 -17.13
C VAL A 230 -10.39 -12.85 -18.13
N GLY A 231 -10.86 -12.93 -19.38
CA GLY A 231 -10.18 -13.73 -20.41
C GLY A 231 -8.74 -13.26 -20.63
N GLU A 232 -8.53 -11.95 -20.72
CA GLU A 232 -7.20 -11.36 -20.88
C GLU A 232 -6.26 -11.72 -19.72
N VAL A 233 -6.71 -11.56 -18.47
CA VAL A 233 -5.90 -11.86 -17.29
C VAL A 233 -5.57 -13.35 -17.22
N LEU A 234 -6.55 -14.25 -17.44
CA LEU A 234 -6.33 -15.69 -17.38
C LEU A 234 -5.34 -16.17 -18.45
N VAL A 235 -5.40 -15.64 -19.68
CA VAL A 235 -4.45 -15.96 -20.74
C VAL A 235 -3.03 -15.54 -20.34
N HIS A 236 -2.83 -14.31 -19.87
CA HIS A 236 -1.50 -13.85 -19.44
C HIS A 236 -0.95 -14.63 -18.25
N LEU A 237 -1.81 -15.04 -17.30
CA LEU A 237 -1.42 -15.89 -16.18
C LEU A 237 -1.03 -17.30 -16.65
N ALA A 238 -1.71 -17.86 -17.65
CA ALA A 238 -1.45 -19.18 -18.20
C ALA A 238 -0.19 -19.24 -19.08
N GLU A 239 0.14 -18.15 -19.77
CA GLU A 239 1.38 -18.01 -20.54
C GLU A 239 2.63 -17.93 -19.65
N ASP A 240 2.48 -17.49 -18.40
CA ASP A 240 3.57 -17.46 -17.43
C ASP A 240 3.89 -18.89 -16.92
N SER A 241 5.08 -19.36 -17.25
CA SER A 241 5.56 -20.71 -16.89
C SER A 241 5.93 -20.91 -15.41
N GLY A 242 5.86 -19.87 -14.58
CA GLY A 242 6.17 -19.94 -13.15
C GLY A 242 5.31 -20.92 -12.35
N GLN A 243 5.88 -21.53 -11.31
CA GLN A 243 5.07 -22.34 -10.37
C GLN A 243 4.06 -21.46 -9.62
N TRP A 244 4.46 -20.24 -9.25
CA TRP A 244 3.59 -19.28 -8.59
C TRP A 244 2.44 -18.81 -9.48
N SER A 245 2.70 -18.50 -10.76
CA SER A 245 1.65 -18.08 -11.71
C SER A 245 0.56 -19.14 -11.87
N ARG A 246 0.92 -20.42 -11.86
CA ARG A 246 -0.05 -21.53 -11.90
C ARG A 246 -0.90 -21.61 -10.64
N GLN A 247 -0.31 -21.41 -9.47
CA GLN A 247 -1.06 -21.39 -8.21
C GLN A 247 -2.01 -20.19 -8.17
N LEU A 248 -1.53 -19.01 -8.57
CA LEU A 248 -2.33 -17.80 -8.70
C LEU A 248 -3.50 -18.00 -9.68
N LEU A 249 -3.23 -18.60 -10.85
CA LEU A 249 -4.24 -18.94 -11.84
C LEU A 249 -5.32 -19.83 -11.26
N GLN A 250 -4.94 -20.90 -10.55
CA GLN A 250 -5.90 -21.81 -9.92
C GLN A 250 -6.77 -21.07 -8.89
N ASN A 251 -6.15 -20.31 -7.98
CA ASN A 251 -6.87 -19.52 -6.98
C ASN A 251 -7.85 -18.54 -7.65
N LEU A 252 -7.42 -17.89 -8.74
CA LEU A 252 -8.25 -16.93 -9.46
C LEU A 252 -9.45 -17.60 -10.13
N VAL A 253 -9.25 -18.75 -10.78
CA VAL A 253 -10.34 -19.53 -11.39
C VAL A 253 -11.36 -19.94 -10.33
N ASP A 254 -10.92 -20.41 -9.16
CA ASP A 254 -11.81 -20.80 -8.07
C ASP A 254 -12.63 -19.62 -7.54
N ILE A 255 -12.02 -18.44 -7.40
CA ILE A 255 -12.71 -17.22 -6.99
C ILE A 255 -13.72 -16.78 -8.06
N LEU A 256 -13.31 -16.73 -9.33
CA LEU A 256 -14.16 -16.32 -10.45
C LEU A 256 -15.34 -17.28 -10.63
N TYR A 257 -15.13 -18.58 -10.46
CA TYR A 257 -16.19 -19.58 -10.48
C TYR A 257 -17.24 -19.32 -9.39
N ASN A 258 -16.79 -19.02 -8.16
CA ASN A 258 -17.69 -18.65 -7.06
C ASN A 258 -18.45 -17.35 -7.35
N MET A 259 -17.78 -16.32 -7.86
CA MET A 259 -18.41 -15.06 -8.27
C MET A 259 -19.47 -15.27 -9.34
N MET A 260 -19.15 -16.05 -10.37
CA MET A 260 -20.08 -16.36 -11.46
C MET A 260 -21.31 -17.10 -10.93
N ASN A 261 -21.12 -18.10 -10.06
CA ASN A 261 -22.23 -18.85 -9.48
C ASN A 261 -23.11 -17.99 -8.58
N CYS A 262 -22.53 -17.10 -7.78
CA CYS A 262 -23.27 -16.14 -6.98
C CYS A 262 -24.06 -15.17 -7.84
N ALA A 263 -23.44 -14.64 -8.90
CA ALA A 263 -24.12 -13.77 -9.85
C ALA A 263 -25.26 -14.50 -10.58
N MET A 264 -25.06 -15.75 -11.00
CA MET A 264 -26.09 -16.58 -11.65
C MET A 264 -27.29 -16.84 -10.74
N LYS A 265 -27.09 -17.04 -9.43
CA LYS A 265 -28.20 -17.23 -8.47
C LYS A 265 -29.14 -16.02 -8.40
N ALA A 266 -28.67 -14.83 -8.75
CA ALA A 266 -29.49 -13.62 -8.80
C ALA A 266 -30.47 -13.61 -9.99
N PHE A 267 -30.23 -14.43 -11.02
CA PHE A 267 -31.06 -14.52 -12.21
C PHE A 267 -31.98 -15.76 -12.15
N LYS A 268 -33.25 -15.60 -12.54
CA LYS A 268 -34.24 -16.69 -12.62
C LYS A 268 -34.92 -16.71 -14.00
N GLY A 269 -35.15 -17.91 -14.54
CA GLY A 269 -35.86 -18.10 -15.82
C GLY A 269 -35.09 -17.56 -17.02
N ASP A 270 -35.77 -16.87 -17.93
CA ASP A 270 -35.24 -16.39 -19.22
C ASP A 270 -34.03 -15.44 -19.08
N THR A 271 -33.88 -14.79 -17.93
CA THR A 271 -32.73 -13.90 -17.63
C THR A 271 -31.39 -14.65 -17.49
N VAL A 272 -31.41 -15.97 -17.29
CA VAL A 272 -30.21 -16.81 -17.25
C VAL A 272 -29.58 -16.95 -18.64
N MET A 273 -30.39 -16.96 -19.71
CA MET A 273 -29.87 -17.00 -21.08
C MET A 273 -29.16 -15.68 -21.42
N THR A 274 -29.76 -14.54 -21.04
CA THR A 274 -29.13 -13.21 -21.19
C THR A 274 -27.85 -13.09 -20.38
N PHE A 275 -27.78 -13.68 -19.18
CA PHE A 275 -26.54 -13.77 -18.42
C PHE A 275 -25.48 -14.58 -19.16
N LYS A 276 -25.81 -15.78 -19.64
CA LYS A 276 -24.87 -16.64 -20.38
C LYS A 276 -24.36 -15.98 -21.65
N GLU A 277 -25.19 -15.23 -22.36
CA GLU A 277 -24.76 -14.43 -23.52
C GLU A 277 -23.82 -13.30 -23.09
N LYS A 278 -24.14 -12.57 -22.02
CA LYS A 278 -23.33 -11.45 -21.52
C LYS A 278 -21.93 -11.88 -21.04
N TYR A 279 -21.82 -13.06 -20.43
CA TYR A 279 -20.56 -13.59 -19.90
C TYR A 279 -20.03 -14.76 -20.72
N ALA A 280 -20.43 -14.88 -21.99
CA ALA A 280 -20.02 -16.00 -22.84
C ALA A 280 -18.51 -16.18 -22.89
N GLU A 281 -17.76 -15.07 -22.96
CA GLU A 281 -16.29 -15.07 -22.96
C GLU A 281 -15.69 -15.56 -21.64
N VAL A 282 -16.36 -15.35 -20.50
CA VAL A 282 -15.92 -15.85 -19.20
C VAL A 282 -16.25 -17.32 -19.03
N VAL A 283 -17.39 -17.77 -19.58
CA VAL A 283 -17.85 -19.17 -19.51
C VAL A 283 -17.06 -20.07 -20.47
N SER A 284 -16.51 -19.52 -21.56
CA SER A 284 -15.76 -20.27 -22.58
C SER A 284 -14.26 -20.44 -22.27
N VAL A 285 -13.74 -19.74 -21.28
CA VAL A 285 -12.34 -19.83 -20.81
C VAL A 285 -12.25 -20.87 -19.72
#